data_AF-A0A5M3X497-F1
#
_entry.id   AF-A0A5M3X497-F1
#
_cell.length_a   1.000
_cell.length_b   1.000
_cell.length_c   1.000
_cell.angle_alpha   90.00
_cell.angle_beta   90.00
_cell.angle_gamma   90.00
#
_symmetry.space_group_name_H-M   'P 1'
#
loop_
_entity.id
_entity.type
_entity.pdbx_description
1 polymer ?
#
loop_
_entity_poly.entity_id
_entity_poly.type
_entity_poly.pdbx_seq_one_letter_code
_entity_poly.pdbx_strand_id
1 'polypeptide(L)'
;MARCCAPVGYGSCGQVVVYIRLLSGLRQMWPPTRPPFESSIPAALADSLAEAQVCHDSGAHTAATIMVRRLLEALCADHGVSATTAKGGFRSLNTKLQESHTSGVITGQLYDWAIHLKDVGNDGAHDTDSRAAFDDAADAIALAQHMLGHLYVTPELRRKTTAALFARNWRLGQLVPGAGNSSSP
;
A
#
# COMPACT_ATOMS: atom_id res chain seq x y z
N MET A 1 -28.90 -4.70 26.22
CA MET A 1 -27.61 -4.33 25.60
C MET A 1 -27.10 -5.52 24.80
N ALA A 2 -27.45 -5.62 23.51
CA ALA A 2 -26.99 -6.69 22.65
C ALA A 2 -25.65 -6.27 22.02
N ARG A 3 -24.61 -7.05 22.29
CA ARG A 3 -23.30 -6.97 21.64
C ARG A 3 -23.48 -7.33 20.16
N CYS A 4 -23.21 -6.40 19.25
CA CYS A 4 -23.05 -6.72 17.83
C CYS A 4 -21.67 -7.33 17.60
N CYS A 5 -21.65 -8.66 17.48
CA CYS A 5 -20.48 -9.45 17.15
C CYS A 5 -20.19 -9.44 15.65
N ALA A 6 -18.94 -9.08 15.31
CA ALA A 6 -18.02 -9.75 14.38
C ALA A 6 -17.35 -8.79 13.37
N PRO A 7 -16.00 -8.87 13.23
CA PRO A 7 -15.23 -8.09 12.28
C PRO A 7 -15.20 -8.78 10.90
N VAL A 8 -15.19 -7.98 9.83
CA VAL A 8 -14.95 -8.35 8.41
C VAL A 8 -15.82 -9.48 7.82
N GLY A 9 -16.89 -9.07 7.13
CA GLY A 9 -17.69 -9.92 6.22
C GLY A 9 -19.09 -9.36 6.02
N TYR A 10 -19.58 -9.33 4.78
CA TYR A 10 -20.93 -8.87 4.41
C TYR A 10 -22.03 -9.36 5.38
N GLY A 11 -22.97 -8.48 5.74
CA GLY A 11 -24.15 -8.82 6.54
C GLY A 11 -24.25 -8.17 7.94
N SER A 12 -23.64 -7.01 8.19
CA SER A 12 -23.84 -6.27 9.46
C SER A 12 -25.02 -5.31 9.41
N CYS A 13 -25.63 -5.03 10.57
CA CYS A 13 -26.73 -4.08 10.73
C CYS A 13 -26.35 -2.69 10.18
N GLY A 14 -27.13 -2.17 9.23
CA GLY A 14 -26.95 -0.83 8.64
C GLY A 14 -26.31 -0.78 7.26
N GLN A 15 -26.06 -1.92 6.61
CA GLN A 15 -25.52 -1.91 5.24
C GLN A 15 -26.57 -1.54 4.19
N VAL A 16 -26.16 -0.70 3.23
CA VAL A 16 -26.95 -0.36 2.04
C VAL A 16 -27.02 -1.58 1.13
N VAL A 17 -28.23 -1.93 0.69
CA VAL A 17 -28.49 -2.97 -0.31
C VAL A 17 -28.99 -2.31 -1.58
N VAL A 18 -28.47 -2.72 -2.72
CA VAL A 18 -28.99 -2.31 -4.03
C VAL A 18 -29.76 -3.49 -4.63
N TYR A 19 -30.98 -3.24 -5.09
CA TYR A 19 -31.75 -4.20 -5.86
C TYR A 19 -31.74 -3.78 -7.33
N ILE A 20 -31.17 -4.63 -8.18
CA ILE A 20 -31.21 -4.43 -9.63
C ILE A 20 -32.26 -5.37 -10.22
N ARG A 21 -33.23 -4.82 -10.95
CA ARG A 21 -34.17 -5.60 -11.75
C ARG A 21 -33.56 -5.88 -13.13
N LEU A 22 -33.17 -7.12 -13.36
CA LEU A 22 -32.72 -7.64 -14.64
C LEU A 22 -33.89 -8.34 -15.35
N LEU A 23 -33.75 -8.60 -16.65
CA LEU A 23 -34.73 -9.40 -17.41
C LEU A 23 -34.92 -10.81 -16.81
N SER A 24 -33.88 -11.36 -16.17
CA SER A 24 -33.89 -12.65 -15.49
C SER A 24 -34.48 -12.62 -14.07
N GLY A 25 -34.83 -11.44 -13.54
CA GLY A 25 -35.41 -11.30 -12.20
C GLY A 25 -34.75 -10.21 -11.36
N LEU A 26 -35.17 -10.12 -10.09
CA LEU A 26 -34.61 -9.18 -9.12
C LEU A 26 -33.32 -9.76 -8.52
N ARG A 27 -32.20 -9.04 -8.63
CA ARG A 27 -30.92 -9.42 -8.03
C ARG A 27 -30.59 -8.47 -6.89
N GLN A 28 -30.35 -9.04 -5.72
CA GLN A 28 -29.77 -8.32 -4.60
C GLN A 28 -28.27 -8.21 -4.80
N MET A 29 -27.71 -7.02 -4.59
CA MET A 29 -26.27 -6.80 -4.56
C MET A 29 -25.88 -5.91 -3.38
N TRP A 30 -24.66 -6.12 -2.92
CA TRP A 30 -24.03 -5.27 -1.93
C TRP A 30 -23.08 -4.31 -2.65
N PRO A 31 -23.02 -3.03 -2.25
CA PRO A 31 -22.01 -2.11 -2.76
C PRO A 31 -20.62 -2.71 -2.54
N PRO A 32 -19.69 -2.59 -3.50
CA PRO A 32 -18.32 -3.00 -3.27
C PRO A 32 -17.75 -2.16 -2.12
N THR A 33 -17.41 -2.80 -1.00
CA THR A 33 -16.70 -2.15 0.10
C THR A 33 -15.23 -2.52 -0.02
N ARG A 34 -14.36 -1.52 -0.18
CA ARG A 34 -12.92 -1.75 -0.05
C ARG A 34 -12.59 -1.92 1.44
N PRO A 35 -11.82 -2.95 1.82
CA PRO A 35 -11.35 -3.08 3.19
C PRO A 35 -10.49 -1.86 3.54
N PRO A 36 -10.49 -1.42 4.82
CA PRO A 36 -9.59 -0.36 5.23
C PRO A 36 -8.13 -0.78 5.01
N PHE A 37 -7.26 0.19 4.77
CA PHE A 37 -5.82 -0.05 4.71
C PHE A 37 -5.28 -0.49 6.08
N GLU A 38 -4.23 -1.31 6.05
CA GLU A 38 -3.51 -1.70 7.26
C GLU A 38 -2.95 -0.48 7.98
N SER A 39 -3.10 -0.44 9.31
CA SER A 39 -2.72 0.72 10.13
C SER A 39 -1.21 1.01 10.13
N SER A 40 -0.40 0.08 9.61
CA SER A 40 1.04 0.28 9.42
C SER A 40 1.39 1.16 8.22
N ILE A 41 0.43 1.37 7.30
CA ILE A 41 0.63 2.22 6.12
C ILE A 41 0.35 3.68 6.54
N PRO A 42 1.30 4.62 6.34
CA PRO A 42 1.10 6.03 6.62
C PRO A 42 -0.09 6.63 5.87
N ALA A 43 -0.79 7.57 6.51
CA ALA A 43 -2.03 8.16 5.98
C ALA A 43 -1.85 8.76 4.57
N ALA A 44 -0.78 9.53 4.32
CA ALA A 44 -0.54 10.13 3.02
C ALA A 44 -0.40 9.11 1.87
N LEU A 45 0.14 7.92 2.17
CA LEU A 45 0.25 6.81 1.21
C LEU A 45 -1.10 6.13 1.00
N ALA A 46 -1.83 5.87 2.08
CA ALA A 46 -3.18 5.29 2.03
C ALA A 46 -4.14 6.19 1.25
N ASP A 47 -4.10 7.50 1.50
CA ASP A 47 -4.94 8.49 0.81
C ASP A 47 -4.64 8.54 -0.69
N SER A 48 -3.35 8.52 -1.07
CA SER A 48 -2.95 8.51 -2.49
C SER A 48 -3.40 7.23 -3.20
N LEU A 49 -3.30 6.07 -2.53
CA LEU A 49 -3.76 4.79 -3.07
C LEU A 49 -5.30 4.74 -3.17
N ALA A 50 -6.00 5.27 -2.16
CA ALA A 50 -7.46 5.37 -2.15
C ALA A 50 -7.95 6.24 -3.30
N GLU A 51 -7.33 7.40 -3.52
CA GLU A 51 -7.69 8.31 -4.60
C GLU A 51 -7.36 7.69 -5.97
N ALA A 52 -6.26 6.95 -6.12
CA ALA A 52 -6.01 6.15 -7.34
C ALA A 52 -7.12 5.13 -7.61
N GLN A 53 -7.57 4.42 -6.58
CA GLN A 53 -8.67 3.46 -6.66
C GLN A 53 -10.00 4.12 -7.04
N VAL A 54 -10.31 5.29 -6.47
CA VAL A 54 -11.50 6.06 -6.82
C VAL A 54 -11.46 6.54 -8.27
N CYS A 55 -10.31 7.04 -8.74
CA CYS A 55 -10.13 7.42 -10.14
C CYS A 55 -10.37 6.22 -11.08
N HIS A 56 -9.80 5.06 -10.74
CA HIS A 56 -9.98 3.83 -11.53
C HIS A 56 -11.44 3.38 -11.58
N ASP A 57 -12.11 3.30 -10.43
CA ASP A 57 -13.53 2.92 -10.31
C ASP A 57 -14.46 3.87 -11.08
N SER A 58 -14.05 5.13 -11.25
CA SER A 58 -14.80 6.16 -11.97
C SER A 58 -14.49 6.20 -13.48
N GLY A 59 -13.62 5.32 -13.99
CA GLY A 59 -13.20 5.32 -15.40
C GLY A 59 -12.10 6.34 -15.74
N ALA A 60 -11.56 7.05 -14.75
CA ALA A 60 -10.49 8.04 -14.92
C ALA A 60 -9.11 7.36 -14.85
N HIS A 61 -8.84 6.42 -15.75
CA HIS A 61 -7.65 5.55 -15.71
C HIS A 61 -6.32 6.32 -15.78
N THR A 62 -6.22 7.32 -16.65
CA THR A 62 -5.04 8.21 -16.70
C THR A 62 -4.82 8.96 -15.39
N ALA A 63 -5.89 9.41 -14.72
CA ALA A 63 -5.76 10.05 -13.41
C ALA A 63 -5.33 9.05 -12.33
N ALA A 64 -5.79 7.81 -12.42
CA ALA A 64 -5.39 6.75 -11.51
C ALA A 64 -3.87 6.48 -11.55
N THR A 65 -3.25 6.47 -12.76
CA THR A 65 -1.79 6.30 -12.88
C THR A 65 -1.00 7.49 -12.35
N ILE A 66 -1.52 8.71 -12.51
CA ILE A 66 -0.94 9.91 -11.89
C ILE A 66 -0.99 9.82 -10.35
N MET A 67 -2.08 9.30 -9.80
CA MET A 67 -2.22 9.11 -8.35
C MET A 67 -1.27 8.04 -7.80
N VAL A 68 -1.00 6.98 -8.56
CA VAL A 68 0.08 6.03 -8.25
C VAL A 68 1.44 6.71 -8.21
N ARG A 69 1.73 7.65 -9.12
CA ARG A 69 2.96 8.45 -9.07
C ARG A 69 3.02 9.36 -7.83
N ARG A 70 1.90 9.97 -7.44
CA ARG A 70 1.80 10.75 -6.20
C ARG A 70 2.02 9.90 -4.94
N LEU A 71 1.61 8.63 -4.97
CA LEU A 71 1.92 7.67 -3.91
C LEU A 71 3.44 7.47 -3.78
N LEU A 72 4.18 7.34 -4.88
CA LEU A 72 5.65 7.23 -4.83
C LEU A 72 6.33 8.50 -4.30
N GLU A 73 5.75 9.67 -4.56
CA GLU A 73 6.18 10.93 -3.95
C GLU A 73 6.01 10.91 -2.43
N ALA A 74 4.83 10.49 -1.94
CA ALA A 74 4.56 10.32 -0.53
C ALA A 74 5.48 9.26 0.11
N LEU A 75 5.82 8.19 -0.62
CA LEU A 75 6.73 7.15 -0.17
C LEU A 75 8.14 7.69 0.08
N CYS A 76 8.65 8.51 -0.85
CA CYS A 76 9.96 9.13 -0.69
C CYS A 76 9.97 10.08 0.51
N ALA A 77 8.91 10.88 0.66
CA ALA A 77 8.76 11.82 1.77
C ALA A 77 8.69 11.11 3.14
N ASP A 78 7.94 10.01 3.23
CA ASP A 78 7.81 9.20 4.45
C ASP A 78 9.16 8.65 4.93
N HIS A 79 10.04 8.30 3.98
CA HIS A 79 11.39 7.83 4.28
C HIS A 79 12.44 8.95 4.39
N GLY A 80 12.00 10.20 4.51
CA GLY A 80 12.87 11.35 4.76
C GLY A 80 13.67 11.83 3.55
N VAL A 81 13.31 11.41 2.33
CA VAL A 81 13.97 11.90 1.12
C VAL A 81 13.53 13.33 0.85
N SER A 82 14.49 14.25 0.80
CA SER A 82 14.21 15.67 0.63
C SER A 82 13.50 15.97 -0.69
N ALA A 83 12.44 16.80 -0.62
CA ALA A 83 11.70 17.28 -1.78
C ALA A 83 12.52 18.24 -2.66
N THR A 84 13.53 18.92 -2.09
CA THR A 84 14.37 19.90 -2.77
C THR A 84 15.84 19.53 -2.73
N THR A 85 16.62 20.08 -3.66
CA THR A 85 18.09 19.99 -3.61
C THR A 85 18.62 20.81 -2.44
N ALA A 86 19.90 20.64 -2.09
CA ALA A 86 20.57 21.45 -1.07
C ALA A 86 20.53 22.97 -1.37
N LYS A 87 20.32 23.35 -2.65
CA LYS A 87 20.19 24.74 -3.09
C LYS A 87 18.72 25.20 -3.18
N GLY A 88 17.76 24.41 -2.68
CA GLY A 88 16.33 24.71 -2.73
C GLY A 88 15.67 24.46 -4.09
N GLY A 89 16.36 23.84 -5.05
CA GLY A 89 15.81 23.54 -6.38
C GLY A 89 14.89 22.32 -6.39
N PHE A 90 14.08 22.18 -7.45
CA PHE A 90 13.22 21.02 -7.67
C PHE A 90 14.01 19.71 -7.76
N ARG A 91 13.48 18.63 -7.16
CA ARG A 91 13.98 17.26 -7.36
C ARG A 91 12.94 16.40 -8.05
N SER A 92 13.36 15.77 -9.15
CA SER A 92 12.54 14.80 -9.86
C SER A 92 12.27 13.56 -9.01
N LEU A 93 11.12 12.92 -9.24
CA LEU A 93 10.79 11.64 -8.61
C LEU A 93 11.86 10.57 -8.89
N ASN A 94 12.42 10.55 -10.10
CA ASN A 94 13.51 9.65 -10.46
C ASN A 94 14.71 9.77 -9.52
N THR A 95 15.17 11.00 -9.26
CA THR A 95 16.30 11.25 -8.36
C THR A 95 15.99 10.88 -6.90
N LYS A 96 14.72 11.02 -6.48
CA LYS A 96 14.29 10.66 -5.11
C LYS A 96 14.20 9.14 -4.93
N LEU A 97 13.69 8.41 -5.93
CA LEU A 97 13.68 6.95 -5.94
C LEU A 97 15.11 6.38 -5.97
N GLN A 98 16.00 6.98 -6.76
CA GLN A 98 17.41 6.58 -6.78
C GLN A 98 18.06 6.74 -5.41
N GLU A 99 17.82 7.87 -4.72
CA GLU A 99 18.31 8.07 -3.36
C GLU A 99 17.73 7.04 -2.38
N SER A 100 16.42 6.77 -2.47
CA SER A 100 15.74 5.73 -1.68
C SER A 100 16.36 4.35 -1.90
N HIS A 101 16.81 4.05 -3.12
CA HIS A 101 17.51 2.81 -3.42
C HIS A 101 18.91 2.78 -2.82
N THR A 102 19.71 3.84 -3.02
CA THR A 102 21.08 3.90 -2.50
C THR A 102 21.16 3.93 -0.98
N SER A 103 20.11 4.43 -0.30
CA SER A 103 19.99 4.41 1.17
C SER A 103 19.44 3.10 1.73
N GLY A 104 19.04 2.16 0.87
CA GLY A 104 18.54 0.84 1.27
C GLY A 104 17.08 0.82 1.71
N VAL A 105 16.33 1.90 1.53
CA VAL A 105 14.90 1.98 1.83
C VAL A 105 14.08 1.10 0.89
N ILE A 106 14.32 1.27 -0.41
CA ILE A 106 13.73 0.44 -1.48
C ILE A 106 14.86 -0.41 -2.02
N THR A 107 14.74 -1.73 -2.06
CA THR A 107 15.85 -2.61 -2.47
C THR A 107 15.46 -3.54 -3.60
N GLY A 108 16.44 -3.83 -4.47
CA GLY A 108 16.31 -4.81 -5.55
C GLY A 108 15.06 -4.59 -6.41
N GLN A 109 14.27 -5.64 -6.56
CA GLN A 109 13.08 -5.65 -7.42
C GLN A 109 12.04 -4.57 -7.07
N LEU A 110 11.97 -4.13 -5.81
CA LEU A 110 11.04 -3.05 -5.43
C LEU A 110 11.43 -1.71 -6.07
N TYR A 111 12.72 -1.49 -6.34
CA TYR A 111 13.17 -0.29 -7.04
C TYR A 111 12.74 -0.34 -8.51
N ASP A 112 12.90 -1.48 -9.16
CA ASP A 112 12.46 -1.67 -10.55
C ASP A 112 10.95 -1.43 -10.68
N TRP A 113 10.15 -1.94 -9.73
CA TRP A 113 8.72 -1.66 -9.67
C TRP A 113 8.43 -0.16 -9.52
N ALA A 114 9.13 0.53 -8.62
CA ALA A 114 8.96 1.96 -8.42
C ALA A 114 9.29 2.77 -9.68
N ILE A 115 10.33 2.37 -10.43
CA ILE A 115 10.67 3.00 -11.71
C ILE A 115 9.57 2.77 -12.75
N HIS A 116 9.06 1.55 -12.90
CA HIS A 116 7.96 1.27 -13.82
C HIS A 116 6.68 2.05 -13.46
N LEU A 117 6.31 2.10 -12.19
CA LEU A 117 5.16 2.87 -11.72
C LEU A 117 5.34 4.38 -11.95
N LYS A 118 6.57 4.90 -11.77
CA LYS A 118 6.93 6.28 -12.12
C LYS A 118 6.79 6.55 -13.61
N ASP A 119 7.21 5.62 -14.47
CA ASP A 119 7.08 5.75 -15.93
C ASP A 119 5.61 5.78 -16.35
N VAL A 120 4.80 4.81 -15.90
CA VAL A 120 3.35 4.74 -16.21
C VAL A 120 2.61 6.02 -15.77
N GLY A 121 2.95 6.57 -14.60
CA GLY A 121 2.37 7.83 -14.14
C GLY A 121 2.95 9.08 -14.82
N ASN A 122 4.17 9.02 -15.35
CA ASN A 122 4.75 10.10 -16.17
C ASN A 122 4.02 10.15 -17.51
N ASP A 123 3.79 9.01 -18.15
CA ASP A 123 3.06 8.91 -19.41
C ASP A 123 1.65 9.48 -19.22
N GLY A 124 0.96 9.09 -18.15
CA GLY A 124 -0.36 9.66 -17.85
C GLY A 124 -0.37 11.18 -17.59
N ALA A 125 0.74 11.75 -17.12
CA ALA A 125 0.84 13.19 -16.82
C ALA A 125 1.31 14.04 -18.01
N HIS A 126 2.07 13.46 -18.94
CA HIS A 126 2.80 14.22 -19.96
C HIS A 126 2.47 13.81 -21.39
N ASP A 127 2.07 12.57 -21.64
CA ASP A 127 1.65 12.13 -22.97
C ASP A 127 0.21 12.58 -23.23
N THR A 128 0.04 13.47 -24.20
CA THR A 128 -1.27 13.99 -24.60
C THR A 128 -1.99 13.11 -25.61
N ASP A 129 -1.26 12.19 -26.25
CA ASP A 129 -1.74 11.38 -27.37
C ASP A 129 -2.15 9.97 -26.91
N SER A 130 -1.72 9.54 -25.72
CA SER A 130 -2.11 8.27 -25.11
C SER A 130 -3.00 8.46 -23.87
N ARG A 131 -3.79 7.42 -23.57
CA ARG A 131 -4.56 7.32 -22.32
C ARG A 131 -4.32 5.95 -21.73
N ALA A 132 -4.21 5.87 -20.41
CA ALA A 132 -4.06 4.59 -19.74
C ALA A 132 -5.31 3.72 -19.97
N ALA A 133 -5.11 2.44 -20.30
CA ALA A 133 -6.21 1.50 -20.38
C ALA A 133 -6.72 1.12 -18.97
N PHE A 134 -7.90 0.49 -18.92
CA PHE A 134 -8.47 0.00 -17.67
C PHE A 134 -7.53 -0.97 -16.94
N ASP A 135 -6.96 -1.94 -17.68
CA ASP A 135 -6.08 -2.97 -17.13
C ASP A 135 -4.73 -2.38 -16.70
N ASP A 136 -4.13 -1.49 -17.50
CA ASP A 136 -2.86 -0.84 -17.14
C ASP A 136 -2.96 -0.06 -15.82
N ALA A 137 -4.06 0.68 -15.65
CA ALA A 137 -4.30 1.42 -14.41
C ALA A 137 -4.60 0.48 -13.23
N ALA A 138 -5.33 -0.62 -13.46
CA ALA A 138 -5.58 -1.63 -12.44
C ALA A 138 -4.28 -2.31 -11.97
N ASP A 139 -3.42 -2.69 -12.91
CA ASP A 139 -2.14 -3.33 -12.65
C ASP A 139 -1.18 -2.38 -11.92
N ALA A 140 -1.14 -1.10 -12.29
CA ALA A 140 -0.35 -0.10 -11.58
C ALA A 140 -0.80 0.07 -10.12
N ILE A 141 -2.12 0.12 -9.87
CA ILE A 141 -2.67 0.18 -8.51
C ILE A 141 -2.32 -1.10 -7.72
N ALA A 142 -2.51 -2.26 -8.34
CA ALA A 142 -2.23 -3.54 -7.72
C ALA A 142 -0.75 -3.67 -7.34
N LEU A 143 0.16 -3.31 -8.24
CA LEU A 143 1.60 -3.34 -7.99
C LEU A 143 2.00 -2.34 -6.90
N ALA A 144 1.46 -1.12 -6.91
CA ALA A 144 1.68 -0.14 -5.85
C ALA A 144 1.20 -0.65 -4.48
N GLN A 145 0.02 -1.30 -4.43
CA GLN A 145 -0.50 -1.91 -3.21
C GLN A 145 0.42 -3.04 -2.69
N HIS A 146 0.94 -3.89 -3.58
CA HIS A 146 1.90 -4.94 -3.20
C HIS A 146 3.21 -4.33 -2.67
N MET A 147 3.70 -3.26 -3.30
CA MET A 147 4.88 -2.54 -2.84
C MET A 147 4.71 -1.99 -1.41
N LEU A 148 3.55 -1.38 -1.10
CA LEU A 148 3.23 -0.97 0.28
C LEU A 148 3.12 -2.16 1.25
N GLY A 149 2.58 -3.29 0.78
CA GLY A 149 2.54 -4.54 1.54
C GLY A 149 3.93 -5.03 1.94
N HIS A 150 4.90 -4.94 1.04
CA HIS A 150 6.29 -5.31 1.32
C HIS A 150 7.00 -4.33 2.24
N LEU A 151 6.77 -3.03 2.08
CA LEU A 151 7.48 -1.99 2.83
C LEU A 151 6.92 -1.73 4.23
N TYR A 152 5.61 -1.86 4.44
CA TYR A 152 4.96 -1.49 5.70
C TYR A 152 4.28 -2.66 6.41
N VAL A 153 3.49 -3.44 5.67
CA VAL A 153 2.65 -4.50 6.29
C VAL A 153 3.49 -5.70 6.71
N THR A 154 4.37 -6.18 5.82
CA THR A 154 5.19 -7.36 6.07
C THR A 154 6.16 -7.17 7.25
N PRO A 155 6.90 -6.05 7.37
CA PRO A 155 7.77 -5.81 8.52
C PRO A 155 6.99 -5.72 9.83
N GLU A 156 5.83 -5.08 9.84
CA GLU A 156 5.00 -4.96 11.04
C GLU A 156 4.39 -6.31 11.44
N LEU A 157 3.91 -7.10 10.47
CA LEU A 157 3.45 -8.47 10.71
C LEU A 157 4.57 -9.33 11.28
N ARG A 158 5.79 -9.23 10.73
CA ARG A 158 6.97 -9.93 11.25
C ARG A 158 7.24 -9.53 12.69
N ARG A 159 7.26 -8.23 13.00
CA ARG A 159 7.52 -7.71 14.35
C ARG A 159 6.51 -8.25 15.38
N LYS A 160 5.22 -8.15 15.07
CA LYS A 160 4.13 -8.67 15.92
C LYS A 160 4.23 -10.18 16.12
N THR A 161 4.43 -10.92 15.03
CA THR A 161 4.43 -12.39 15.05
C THR A 161 5.65 -12.94 15.79
N THR A 162 6.85 -12.41 15.54
CA THR A 162 8.07 -12.82 16.25
C THR A 162 7.95 -12.57 17.74
N ALA A 163 7.41 -11.41 18.15
CA ALA A 163 7.16 -11.11 19.56
C ALA A 163 6.17 -12.09 20.21
N ALA A 164 5.06 -12.40 19.51
CA ALA A 164 4.05 -13.34 19.99
C ALA A 164 4.59 -14.78 20.11
N LEU A 165 5.35 -15.25 19.12
CA LEU A 165 5.99 -16.57 19.13
C LEU A 165 7.01 -16.68 20.27
N PHE A 166 7.85 -15.65 20.45
CA PHE A 166 8.81 -15.60 21.55
C PHE A 166 8.10 -15.66 22.91
N ALA A 167 7.07 -14.84 23.12
CA ALA A 167 6.29 -14.83 24.36
C ALA A 167 5.56 -16.16 24.62
N ARG A 168 5.14 -16.88 23.57
CA ARG A 168 4.54 -18.21 23.70
C ARG A 168 5.59 -19.26 24.10
N ASN A 169 6.73 -19.28 23.44
CA ASN A 169 7.79 -20.24 23.72
C ASN A 169 8.40 -20.03 25.12
N TRP A 170 8.51 -18.78 25.58
CA TRP A 170 8.86 -18.43 26.96
C TRP A 170 7.85 -19.01 27.97
N ARG A 171 6.54 -18.81 27.75
CA ARG A 171 5.48 -19.32 28.63
C ARG A 171 5.46 -20.85 28.72
N LEU A 172 5.86 -21.54 27.65
CA LEU A 172 5.92 -23.00 27.61
C LEU A 172 7.23 -23.57 28.19
N GLY A 173 8.14 -22.73 28.69
CA GLY A 173 9.44 -23.16 29.20
C GLY A 173 10.37 -23.75 28.14
N GLN A 174 10.07 -23.52 26.86
CA GLN A 174 10.83 -24.06 25.72
C GLN A 174 12.03 -23.18 25.33
N LEU A 175 12.18 -22.01 25.95
CA LEU A 175 13.34 -21.14 25.85
C LEU A 175 13.87 -20.85 27.26
N VAL A 176 15.05 -21.38 27.60
CA VAL A 176 15.77 -21.05 28.84
C VAL A 176 16.66 -19.83 28.58
N PRO A 177 16.64 -18.77 29.40
CA PRO A 177 17.55 -17.64 29.22
C PRO A 177 18.98 -18.04 29.62
N GLY A 178 19.85 -18.15 28.62
CA GLY A 178 21.31 -18.01 28.70
C GLY A 178 22.08 -18.73 29.81
N ALA A 179 22.52 -19.97 29.56
CA ALA A 179 23.84 -20.42 30.01
C ALA A 179 24.84 -20.13 28.87
N GLY A 180 25.26 -18.87 28.75
CA GLY A 180 26.25 -18.41 27.78
C GLY A 180 27.35 -17.66 28.51
N ASN A 181 28.46 -18.35 28.73
CA ASN A 181 29.52 -18.00 29.66
C ASN A 181 30.22 -16.68 29.29
N SER A 182 30.40 -15.83 30.31
CA SER A 182 31.43 -14.80 30.33
C SER A 182 32.80 -15.46 30.42
N SER A 183 33.58 -15.41 29.34
CA SER A 183 35.02 -15.60 29.40
C SER A 183 35.68 -14.81 28.28
N SER A 184 36.14 -13.61 28.63
CA SER A 184 37.20 -12.88 27.92
C SER A 184 38.48 -13.72 27.87
N PRO A 185 39.28 -13.53 26.82
CA PRO A 185 40.63 -13.03 27.03
C PRO A 185 40.83 -11.64 26.42
#